data_AF-A0A1J6I2L0-F1
#
_entry.id   AF-A0A1J6I2L0-F1
#
_cell.length_a   1.000
_cell.length_b   1.000
_cell.length_c   1.000
_cell.angle_alpha   90.00
_cell.angle_beta   90.00
_cell.angle_gamma   90.00
#
_symmetry.space_group_name_H-M   'P 1'
#
loop_
_entity.id
_entity.type
_entity.pdbx_description
1 polymer ?
#
loop_
_entity_poly.entity_id
_entity_poly.type
_entity_poly.pdbx_seq_one_letter_code
_entity_poly.pdbx_strand_id
1 'polypeptide(L)'
;FISQITCVFRYKLQVRVLDKIGSVSLLLWDREAMFLVGKSADELKEGLLENTGVDDSYPVKLNDILERKFLFKVIIKRSNIQLQGELYSVVKLTNDEQLMNKYSPAPHSDAFNVPDFNTNQSLDGER
;
A
#
# COMPACT_ATOMS: atom_id res chain seq x y z
N PHE A 1 12.32 -10.88 45.24
CA PHE A 1 12.34 -11.07 43.77
C PHE A 1 11.63 -9.89 43.15
N ILE A 2 12.37 -8.96 42.54
CA ILE A 2 11.76 -7.85 41.78
C ILE A 2 11.46 -8.43 40.41
N SER A 3 10.18 -8.58 40.07
CA SER A 3 9.75 -8.92 38.71
C SER A 3 10.17 -7.76 37.80
N GLN A 4 11.07 -8.01 36.85
CA GLN A 4 11.30 -7.03 35.78
C GLN A 4 10.02 -6.94 34.94
N ILE A 5 9.49 -5.72 34.80
CA ILE A 5 8.43 -5.42 33.85
C ILE A 5 9.10 -5.35 32.48
N THR A 6 8.91 -6.38 31.66
CA THR A 6 9.34 -6.37 30.26
C THR A 6 8.32 -5.62 29.42
N CYS A 7 8.69 -4.46 28.89
CA CYS A 7 7.91 -3.76 27.87
C CYS A 7 8.12 -4.48 26.54
N VAL A 8 7.04 -4.80 25.83
CA VAL A 8 7.10 -5.41 24.49
C VAL A 8 6.54 -4.40 23.51
N PHE A 9 7.37 -3.89 22.59
CA PHE A 9 6.88 -3.01 21.54
C PHE A 9 6.18 -3.82 20.46
N ARG A 10 5.11 -3.24 19.90
CA ARG A 10 4.34 -3.85 18.80
C ARG A 10 3.99 -2.81 17.76
N TYR A 11 3.96 -3.20 16.50
CA TYR A 11 3.56 -2.30 15.44
C TYR A 11 2.06 -2.02 15.40
N LYS A 12 1.76 -0.78 15.06
CA LYS A 12 0.50 -0.33 14.46
C LYS A 12 0.87 0.56 13.28
N LEU A 13 1.14 -0.06 12.13
CA LEU A 13 1.72 0.61 10.96
C LEU A 13 0.61 0.96 9.96
N GLN A 14 0.44 2.25 9.67
CA GLN A 14 -0.42 2.70 8.59
C GLN A 14 0.42 2.96 7.34
N VAL A 15 0.01 2.40 6.21
CA VAL A 15 0.64 2.63 4.90
C VAL A 15 -0.38 3.14 3.90
N ARG A 16 0.07 3.94 2.93
CA ARG A 16 -0.73 4.31 1.76
C ARG A 16 -0.24 3.48 0.58
N VAL A 17 -1.15 2.75 -0.04
CA VAL A 17 -0.86 1.96 -1.25
C VAL A 17 -1.52 2.60 -2.45
N LEU A 18 -0.88 2.48 -3.62
CA LEU A 18 -1.37 3.00 -4.87
C LEU A 18 -1.59 1.86 -5.87
N ASP A 19 -2.68 1.94 -6.62
CA ASP A 19 -2.96 1.10 -7.78
C ASP A 19 -3.31 1.97 -8.99
N LYS A 20 -3.81 1.34 -10.07
CA LYS A 20 -4.17 2.03 -11.30
C LYS A 20 -5.35 3.01 -11.13
N ILE A 21 -6.19 2.81 -10.13
CA ILE A 21 -7.47 3.51 -9.95
C ILE A 21 -7.35 4.58 -8.86
N GLY A 22 -6.41 4.43 -7.92
CA GLY A 22 -6.13 5.46 -6.94
C GLY A 22 -5.24 4.99 -5.80
N SER A 23 -5.52 5.49 -4.60
CA SER A 23 -4.81 5.11 -3.38
C SER A 23 -5.75 4.77 -2.24
N VAL A 24 -5.32 3.90 -1.34
CA VAL A 24 -6.06 3.53 -0.14
C VAL A 24 -5.11 3.43 1.05
N SER A 25 -5.61 3.76 2.25
CA SER A 25 -4.86 3.57 3.48
C SER A 25 -5.11 2.18 4.06
N LEU A 26 -4.04 1.49 4.40
CA LEU A 26 -4.06 0.16 5.00
C LEU A 26 -3.42 0.19 6.39
N LEU A 27 -3.99 -0.57 7.32
CA LEU A 27 -3.46 -0.77 8.67
C LEU A 27 -2.88 -2.18 8.78
N LEU A 28 -1.58 -2.25 9.07
CA LEU A 28 -0.86 -3.47 9.36
C LEU A 28 -0.63 -3.57 10.87
N TRP A 29 -1.07 -4.69 11.44
CA TRP A 29 -0.76 -5.05 12.81
C TRP A 29 0.62 -5.70 12.90
N ASP A 30 1.08 -5.92 14.13
CA ASP A 30 2.41 -6.39 14.46
C ASP A 30 2.99 -7.44 13.50
N ARG A 31 2.27 -8.54 13.28
CA ARG A 31 2.72 -9.63 12.41
C ARG A 31 2.91 -9.19 10.96
N GLU A 32 1.94 -8.49 10.39
CA GLU A 32 1.97 -8.05 8.99
C GLU A 32 3.02 -6.94 8.79
N ALA A 33 3.13 -6.02 9.75
CA ALA A 33 4.13 -4.96 9.73
C ALA A 33 5.55 -5.52 9.85
N MET A 34 5.78 -6.48 10.75
CA MET A 34 7.08 -7.13 10.92
C MET A 34 7.49 -7.90 9.65
N PHE A 35 6.54 -8.56 8.97
CA PHE A 35 6.81 -9.16 7.66
C PHE A 35 7.21 -8.11 6.61
N LEU A 36 6.55 -6.95 6.60
CA LEU A 36 6.82 -5.88 5.64
C LEU A 36 8.15 -5.16 5.89
N VAL A 37 8.44 -4.84 7.15
CA VAL A 37 9.63 -4.09 7.58
C VAL A 37 10.87 -4.99 7.68
N GLY A 38 10.67 -6.28 7.96
CA GLY A 38 11.75 -7.25 8.18
C GLY A 38 12.45 -7.10 9.54
N LYS A 39 11.88 -6.33 10.46
CA LYS A 39 12.36 -6.13 11.84
C LYS A 39 11.19 -6.10 12.81
N SER A 40 11.39 -6.62 14.01
CA SER A 40 10.49 -6.41 15.14
C SER A 40 10.44 -4.93 15.55
N ALA A 41 9.39 -4.53 16.29
CA ALA A 41 9.25 -3.15 16.75
C ALA A 41 10.35 -2.76 17.74
N ASP A 42 10.81 -3.72 18.55
CA ASP A 42 11.93 -3.55 19.47
C ASP A 42 13.23 -3.24 18.70
N GLU A 43 13.57 -4.05 17.67
CA GLU A 43 14.76 -3.83 16.83
C GLU A 43 14.69 -2.53 16.02
N LEU A 44 13.49 -2.09 15.63
CA LEU A 44 13.32 -0.81 14.96
C LEU A 44 13.56 0.36 15.92
N LYS A 45 13.09 0.24 17.17
CA LYS A 45 13.31 1.24 18.22
C LYS A 45 14.78 1.33 18.64
N GLU A 46 15.43 0.20 18.85
CA GLU A 46 16.85 0.17 19.21
C GLU A 46 17.72 0.82 18.11
N GLY A 47 17.46 0.46 16.85
CA GLY A 47 18.16 1.07 15.72
C GLY A 47 17.92 2.57 15.54
N LEU A 48 16.82 3.12 16.08
CA LEU A 48 16.59 4.57 16.09
C LEU A 48 17.51 5.27 17.09
N LEU A 49 17.59 4.73 18.31
CA LEU A 49 18.40 5.27 19.41
C LEU A 49 19.90 5.27 19.04
N GLU A 50 20.39 4.18 18.44
CA GLU A 50 21.79 4.07 18.00
C GLU A 50 22.16 5.07 16.90
N ASN A 51 21.26 5.31 15.94
CA ASN A 51 21.56 6.12 14.75
C ASN A 51 21.34 7.62 14.96
N THR A 52 20.45 8.03 15.87
CA THR A 52 20.08 9.44 16.03
C THR A 52 20.25 9.98 17.44
N GLY A 53 20.37 9.11 18.46
CA GLY A 53 20.39 9.54 19.87
C GLY A 53 19.10 10.24 20.35
N VAL A 54 18.05 10.26 19.52
CA VAL A 54 16.77 10.94 19.77
C VAL A 54 15.64 9.92 19.59
N ASP A 55 14.83 9.71 20.63
CA ASP A 55 13.78 8.67 20.69
C ASP A 55 12.62 8.92 19.69
N ASP A 56 12.43 10.16 19.23
CA ASP A 56 11.30 10.58 18.40
C ASP A 56 11.66 10.81 16.91
N SER A 57 12.79 10.31 16.44
CA SER A 57 13.18 10.47 15.04
C SER A 57 12.46 9.48 14.11
N TYR A 58 12.33 9.84 12.83
CA TYR A 58 11.72 8.96 11.83
C TYR A 58 12.66 7.77 11.52
N PRO A 59 12.17 6.51 11.62
CA PRO A 59 12.99 5.35 11.31
C PRO A 59 13.21 5.21 9.81
N VAL A 60 14.39 5.63 9.35
CA VAL A 60 14.82 5.57 7.93
C VAL A 60 14.65 4.17 7.34
N LYS A 61 14.73 3.12 8.15
CA LYS A 61 14.48 1.73 7.75
C LYS A 61 13.09 1.52 7.14
N LEU A 62 12.08 2.31 7.51
CA LEU A 62 10.76 2.26 6.90
C LEU A 62 10.79 2.69 5.42
N ASN A 63 11.78 3.46 4.97
CA ASN A 63 11.91 3.80 3.55
C ASN A 63 12.14 2.57 2.68
N ASP A 64 12.70 1.49 3.24
CA ASP A 64 12.90 0.25 2.51
C ASP A 64 11.58 -0.34 2.01
N ILE A 65 10.43 -0.02 2.61
CA ILE A 65 9.12 -0.55 2.21
C ILE A 65 8.49 0.23 1.05
N LEU A 66 9.00 1.44 0.76
CA LEU A 66 8.46 2.32 -0.27
C LEU A 66 8.70 1.72 -1.66
N GLU A 67 7.81 2.06 -2.60
CA GLU A 67 7.89 1.64 -4.01
C GLU A 67 7.94 0.13 -4.24
N ARG A 68 7.60 -0.67 -3.23
CA ARG A 68 7.45 -2.12 -3.35
C ARG A 68 6.04 -2.52 -3.70
N LYS A 69 5.93 -3.57 -4.51
CA LYS A 69 4.65 -4.15 -4.91
C LYS A 69 4.32 -5.37 -4.04
N PHE A 70 3.09 -5.40 -3.53
CA PHE A 70 2.57 -6.51 -2.74
C PHE A 70 1.11 -6.77 -3.10
N LEU A 71 0.67 -8.00 -2.86
CA LEU A 71 -0.73 -8.37 -2.81
C LEU A 71 -1.21 -8.32 -1.35
N PHE A 72 -2.25 -7.54 -1.08
CA PHE A 72 -2.83 -7.39 0.25
C PHE A 72 -4.20 -8.07 0.34
N LYS A 73 -4.38 -8.90 1.37
CA LYS A 73 -5.69 -9.37 1.79
C LYS A 73 -6.21 -8.48 2.91
N VAL A 74 -7.29 -7.77 2.64
CA VAL A 74 -7.90 -6.81 3.58
C VAL A 74 -9.22 -7.35 4.15
N ILE A 75 -9.56 -6.93 5.37
CA ILE A 75 -10.91 -7.11 5.92
C ILE A 75 -11.72 -5.85 5.64
N ILE A 76 -12.91 -6.03 5.05
CA ILE A 76 -13.91 -4.98 4.90
C ILE A 76 -15.10 -5.35 5.78
N LYS A 77 -15.45 -4.48 6.74
CA LYS A 77 -16.68 -4.64 7.54
C LYS A 77 -17.78 -3.75 6.97
N ARG A 78 -19.05 -4.07 7.23
CA ARG A 78 -20.20 -3.24 6.80
C ARG A 78 -20.09 -1.80 7.29
N SER A 79 -19.58 -1.60 8.50
CA SER A 79 -19.31 -0.29 9.08
C SER A 79 -18.27 0.52 8.27
N ASN A 80 -17.26 -0.14 7.68
CA ASN A 80 -16.29 0.55 6.80
C ASN A 80 -16.96 1.10 5.55
N ILE A 81 -17.94 0.38 4.99
CA ILE A 81 -18.65 0.82 3.78
C ILE A 81 -19.61 1.97 4.11
N GLN A 82 -20.37 1.84 5.20
CA GLN A 82 -21.36 2.83 5.62
C GLN A 82 -20.74 4.16 6.07
N LEU A 83 -19.55 4.11 6.67
CA LEU A 83 -18.84 5.29 7.17
C LEU A 83 -17.78 5.82 6.19
N GLN A 84 -17.71 5.28 4.96
CA GLN A 84 -16.62 5.57 4.01
C GLN A 84 -15.24 5.46 4.67
N GLY A 85 -15.04 4.43 5.50
CA GLY A 85 -13.82 4.24 6.25
C GLY A 85 -12.63 4.08 5.29
N GLU A 86 -11.72 5.05 5.31
CA GLU A 86 -10.56 5.09 4.41
C GLU A 86 -9.40 4.20 4.86
N LEU A 87 -9.52 3.56 6.04
CA LEU A 87 -8.50 2.71 6.64
C LEU A 87 -8.97 1.26 6.79
N TYR A 88 -8.30 0.35 6.10
CA TYR A 88 -8.64 -1.08 6.09
C TYR A 88 -7.56 -1.93 6.75
N SER A 89 -7.95 -2.86 7.61
CA SER A 89 -6.99 -3.77 8.25
C SER A 89 -6.54 -4.86 7.28
N VAL A 90 -5.23 -5.06 7.20
CA VAL A 90 -4.59 -6.16 6.47
C VAL A 90 -4.56 -7.40 7.36
N VAL A 91 -4.86 -8.56 6.80
CA VAL A 91 -4.72 -9.87 7.48
C VAL A 91 -3.66 -10.76 6.86
N LYS A 92 -3.24 -10.44 5.64
CA LYS A 92 -2.14 -11.12 4.97
C LYS A 92 -1.60 -10.22 3.88
N LEU A 93 -0.30 -10.27 3.67
CA LEU A 93 0.35 -9.72 2.50
C LEU A 93 1.35 -10.71 1.93
N THR A 94 1.68 -10.55 0.65
CA THR A 94 2.69 -11.36 -0.03
C THR A 94 3.28 -10.59 -1.20
N ASN A 95 4.54 -10.86 -1.52
CA ASN A 95 5.25 -10.42 -2.71
C ASN A 95 5.57 -11.61 -3.65
N ASP A 96 4.90 -12.75 -3.47
CA ASP A 96 5.05 -13.92 -4.34
C ASP A 96 4.62 -13.57 -5.77
N GLU A 97 5.55 -13.67 -6.71
CA GLU A 97 5.33 -13.28 -8.11
C GLU A 97 4.25 -14.12 -8.79
N GLN A 98 4.14 -15.42 -8.47
CA GLN A 98 3.12 -16.28 -9.07
C GLN A 98 1.72 -15.85 -8.63
N LEU A 99 1.54 -15.55 -7.35
CA LEU A 99 0.30 -15.01 -6.81
C LEU A 99 0.02 -13.61 -7.36
N MET A 100 1.02 -12.74 -7.43
CA MET A 100 0.85 -11.39 -7.98
C MET A 100 0.43 -11.42 -9.46
N ASN A 101 0.99 -12.33 -10.25
CA ASN A 101 0.60 -12.51 -11.65
C ASN A 101 -0.81 -13.07 -11.77
N LYS A 102 -1.18 -14.04 -10.93
CA LYS A 102 -2.53 -14.63 -10.90
C LYS A 102 -3.62 -13.60 -10.58
N TYR A 103 -3.33 -12.65 -9.70
CA TYR A 103 -4.28 -11.61 -9.27
C TYR A 103 -4.01 -10.25 -9.93
N SER A 104 -3.15 -10.20 -10.95
CA SER A 104 -2.94 -8.98 -11.72
C SER A 104 -4.24 -8.65 -12.47
N PRO A 105 -4.67 -7.37 -12.49
CA PRO A 105 -5.75 -6.95 -13.37
C PRO A 105 -5.41 -7.34 -14.81
N ALA A 106 -6.40 -7.81 -15.58
CA ALA A 106 -6.24 -7.98 -17.02
C ALA A 106 -5.73 -6.66 -17.63
N PRO A 107 -4.93 -6.70 -18.71
CA PRO A 107 -4.64 -5.49 -19.46
C PRO A 107 -5.98 -4.87 -19.85
N HIS A 108 -6.20 -3.65 -19.37
CA HIS A 108 -7.34 -2.86 -19.78
C HIS A 108 -7.16 -2.67 -21.28
N SER A 109 -8.10 -3.11 -22.10
CA SER A 109 -8.10 -2.77 -23.51
C SER A 109 -8.37 -1.27 -23.58
N ASP A 110 -7.32 -0.46 -23.66
CA ASP A 110 -7.41 0.96 -23.95
C ASP A 110 -7.84 1.15 -25.42
N ALA A 111 -9.03 0.65 -25.76
CA ALA A 111 -9.74 1.04 -26.97
C ALA A 111 -10.53 2.32 -26.65
N PHE A 112 -9.80 3.39 -26.35
CA PHE A 112 -10.33 4.72 -26.60
C PHE A 112 -10.35 4.85 -28.13
N ASN A 113 -11.47 4.47 -28.75
CA ASN A 113 -11.77 4.86 -30.12
C ASN A 113 -11.86 6.39 -30.13
N VAL A 114 -10.75 7.06 -30.42
CA VAL A 114 -10.78 8.46 -30.82
C VAL A 114 -11.54 8.48 -32.14
N PRO A 115 -12.73 9.10 -32.25
CA PRO A 115 -13.34 9.25 -33.55
C PRO A 115 -12.43 10.18 -34.36
N ASP A 116 -11.92 9.68 -35.48
CA ASP A 116 -11.18 10.46 -36.46
C ASP A 116 -12.08 11.62 -36.93
N PHE A 117 -11.80 12.83 -36.46
CA PHE A 117 -12.33 14.05 -37.07
C PHE A 117 -11.57 14.29 -38.38
N ASN A 118 -11.89 13.49 -39.40
CA ASN A 118 -11.43 13.73 -40.76
C ASN A 118 -12.64 14.18 -41.60
N THR A 119 -12.99 15.46 -41.49
CA THR A 119 -13.90 16.10 -42.45
C THR A 119 -13.08 16.68 -43.59
N ASN A 120 -12.70 15.82 -44.53
CA ASN A 120 -12.51 16.26 -45.90
C ASN A 120 -13.89 16.37 -46.54
N GLN A 121 -14.48 17.57 -46.53
CA GLN A 121 -15.49 17.93 -47.53
C GLN A 121 -14.93 19.05 -48.39
N SER A 122 -14.25 18.65 -49.46
CA SER A 122 -14.30 19.37 -50.72
C SER A 122 -15.60 18.96 -51.41
N LEU A 123 -16.48 19.91 -51.67
CA LEU A 123 -17.40 19.85 -52.80
C LEU A 123 -17.40 21.23 -53.45
N ASP A 124 -16.65 21.27 -54.54
CA ASP A 124 -16.69 22.25 -55.60
C ASP A 124 -18.10 22.34 -56.21
N GLY A 125 -18.42 23.48 -56.82
CA GLY A 125 -19.80 23.87 -57.15
C GLY A 125 -20.44 23.30 -58.41
N GLU A 126 -21.75 23.57 -58.53
CA GLU A 126 -22.60 23.67 -59.73
C GLU A 126 -24.01 24.03 -59.20
N ARG A 127 -24.74 25.08 -59.57
CA ARG A 127 -24.78 26.02 -60.70
C ARG A 127 -25.34 27.36 -60.24
#